data_AF-A0A972P9I2-F1
#
_entry.id   AF-A0A972P9I2-F1
#
_cell.length_a   1.000
_cell.length_b   1.000
_cell.length_c   1.000
_cell.angle_alpha   90.00
_cell.angle_beta   90.00
_cell.angle_gamma   90.00
#
_symmetry.space_group_name_H-M   'P 1'
#
loop_
_entity.id
_entity.type
_entity.pdbx_description
1 polymer ?
#
loop_
_entity_poly.entity_id
_entity_poly.type
_entity_poly.pdbx_seq_one_letter_code
_entity_poly.pdbx_strand_id
1 'polypeptide(L)'
;MSIAIIGGLLFGYLVFDLNARLLLVTLERAKDKAPGQAVKYIVSRYYLRFAIEGTIICLAVWWAGRFFGIATLGGMLLAKAVFLLRVRKLNINYKD
;
A
#
# COMPACT_ATOMS: atom_id res chain seq x y z
N MET A 1 -14.55 -21.59 1.06
CA MET A 1 -13.56 -21.04 2.01
C MET A 1 -12.26 -20.64 1.31
N SER A 2 -11.63 -21.54 0.54
CA SER A 2 -10.34 -21.25 -0.14
C SER A 2 -10.40 -20.12 -1.17
N ILE A 3 -11.49 -20.01 -1.94
CA ILE A 3 -11.67 -18.93 -2.94
C ILE A 3 -11.70 -17.54 -2.31
N ALA A 4 -12.34 -17.39 -1.13
CA ALA A 4 -12.39 -16.12 -0.42
C ALA A 4 -11.01 -15.70 0.10
N ILE A 5 -10.19 -16.67 0.51
CA ILE A 5 -8.82 -16.41 0.99
C ILE A 5 -7.93 -15.99 -0.18
N ILE A 6 -7.94 -16.74 -1.29
CA ILE A 6 -7.15 -16.40 -2.48
C ILE A 6 -7.59 -15.06 -3.05
N GLY A 7 -8.91 -14.84 -3.16
CA GLY A 7 -9.49 -13.57 -3.61
C GLY A 7 -9.07 -12.40 -2.71
N GLY A 8 -9.12 -12.59 -1.39
CA GLY A 8 -8.66 -11.58 -0.44
C GLY A 8 -7.16 -11.28 -0.59
N LEU A 9 -6.31 -12.30 -0.70
CA LEU A 9 -4.86 -12.11 -0.89
C LEU A 9 -4.54 -11.31 -2.17
N LEU A 10 -5.17 -11.67 -3.29
CA LEU A 10 -5.01 -10.96 -4.56
C LEU A 10 -5.53 -9.52 -4.47
N PHE A 11 -6.69 -9.34 -3.85
CA PHE A 11 -7.25 -8.01 -3.64
C PHE A 11 -6.33 -7.15 -2.77
N GLY A 12 -5.78 -7.71 -1.68
CA GLY A 12 -4.81 -7.04 -0.83
C GLY A 12 -3.53 -6.64 -1.56
N TYR A 13 -3.03 -7.50 -2.45
CA TYR A 13 -1.92 -7.16 -3.33
C TYR A 13 -2.24 -5.99 -4.26
N LEU A 14 -3.42 -5.99 -4.90
CA LEU A 14 -3.84 -4.91 -5.79
C LEU A 14 -3.97 -3.57 -5.05
N VAL A 15 -4.55 -3.60 -3.85
CA VAL A 15 -4.66 -2.42 -2.97
C VAL A 15 -3.27 -1.89 -2.64
N PHE A 16 -2.31 -2.77 -2.31
CA PHE A 16 -0.93 -2.37 -2.09
C PHE A 16 -0.28 -1.76 -3.33
N ASP A 17 -0.42 -2.38 -4.51
CA ASP A 17 0.18 -1.87 -5.76
C ASP A 17 -0.34 -0.46 -6.09
N LEU A 18 -1.65 -0.26 -6.02
CA LEU A 18 -2.27 1.06 -6.21
C LEU A 18 -1.74 2.08 -5.19
N ASN A 19 -1.62 1.68 -3.94
CA ASN A 19 -1.11 2.52 -2.88
C ASN A 19 0.38 2.88 -3.05
N ALA A 20 1.18 1.97 -3.60
CA ALA A 20 2.58 2.22 -3.95
C ALA A 20 2.70 3.19 -5.13
N ARG A 21 1.90 3.02 -6.19
CA ARG A 21 1.85 3.95 -7.33
C ARG A 21 1.44 5.35 -6.91
N LEU A 22 0.43 5.46 -6.04
CA LEU A 22 0.01 6.75 -5.46
C LEU A 22 1.12 7.43 -4.66
N LEU A 23 1.96 6.66 -3.95
CA LEU A 23 3.13 7.20 -3.28
C LEU A 23 4.12 7.78 -4.27
N LEU A 24 4.44 7.04 -5.34
CA LEU A 24 5.39 7.48 -6.37
C LEU A 24 4.94 8.80 -7.01
N VAL A 25 3.67 8.88 -7.43
CA VAL A 25 3.09 10.11 -7.99
C VAL A 25 3.11 11.26 -6.98
N THR A 26 2.88 10.97 -5.70
CA THR A 26 2.95 11.98 -4.64
C THR A 26 4.37 12.51 -4.47
N LEU A 27 5.37 11.63 -4.47
CA LEU A 27 6.78 12.01 -4.35
C LEU A 27 7.25 12.79 -5.58
N GLU A 28 6.91 12.34 -6.78
CA GLU A 28 7.20 13.07 -8.03
C GLU A 28 6.64 14.49 -7.99
N ARG A 29 5.36 14.65 -7.65
CA ARG A 29 4.72 15.97 -7.53
C ARG A 29 5.23 16.81 -6.36
N ALA A 30 5.84 16.19 -5.35
CA ALA A 30 6.42 16.90 -4.22
C ALA A 30 7.78 17.51 -4.57
N LYS A 31 8.53 16.94 -5.53
CA LYS A 31 9.84 17.45 -5.97
C LYS A 31 9.75 18.84 -6.57
N ASP A 32 8.63 19.17 -7.21
CA ASP A 32 8.42 20.47 -7.86
C ASP A 32 7.89 21.55 -6.90
N LYS A 33 7.73 21.23 -5.60
CA LYS A 33 7.20 22.15 -4.58
C LYS A 33 8.32 22.69 -3.71
N ALA A 34 8.15 23.94 -3.23
CA ALA A 34 9.02 24.51 -2.22
C ALA A 34 9.04 23.61 -0.95
N PRO A 35 10.15 23.50 -0.22
CA PRO A 35 10.33 22.51 0.85
C PRO A 35 9.19 22.48 1.89
N GLY A 36 8.75 23.65 2.37
CA GLY A 36 7.65 23.74 3.34
C GLY A 36 6.29 23.31 2.77
N GLN A 37 6.07 23.45 1.47
CA GLN A 37 4.85 23.00 0.79
C GLN A 37 4.92 21.52 0.40
N ALA A 38 6.11 21.03 0.04
CA ALA A 38 6.35 19.63 -0.27
C ALA A 38 6.04 18.73 0.93
N VAL A 39 6.52 19.09 2.13
CA VAL A 39 6.24 18.34 3.36
C VAL A 39 4.74 18.30 3.65
N LYS A 40 4.06 19.45 3.63
CA LYS A 40 2.60 19.52 3.85
C LYS A 40 1.83 18.66 2.83
N TYR A 41 2.25 18.70 1.57
CA TYR A 41 1.64 17.90 0.51
C TYR A 41 1.81 16.39 0.74
N ILE A 42 3.03 15.94 1.05
CA ILE A 42 3.33 14.53 1.34
C ILE A 42 2.53 14.05 2.56
N VAL A 43 2.53 14.82 3.65
CA VAL A 43 1.81 14.48 4.89
C VAL A 43 0.30 14.39 4.65
N SER A 44 -0.28 15.37 3.95
CA SER A 44 -1.71 15.35 3.60
C SER A 44 -2.08 14.10 2.77
N ARG A 45 -1.26 13.78 1.76
CA ARG A 45 -1.46 12.60 0.91
C ARG A 45 -1.24 11.29 1.67
N TYR A 46 -0.35 11.29 2.66
CA TYR A 46 -0.15 10.15 3.56
C TYR A 46 -1.42 9.86 4.35
N TYR A 47 -2.00 10.85 5.05
CA TYR A 47 -3.24 10.65 5.80
C TYR A 47 -4.40 10.22 4.90
N LEU A 48 -4.54 10.81 3.71
CA LEU A 48 -5.56 10.41 2.75
C LEU A 48 -5.41 8.93 2.34
N ARG A 49 -4.19 8.47 2.11
CA ARG A 49 -3.92 7.06 1.78
C ARG A 49 -4.28 6.13 2.92
N PHE A 50 -3.98 6.49 4.16
CA PHE A 50 -4.38 5.71 5.33
C PHE A 50 -5.90 5.65 5.51
N ALA A 51 -6.60 6.77 5.26
CA ALA A 51 -8.06 6.79 5.27
C ALA A 51 -8.64 5.84 4.21
N ILE A 52 -8.13 5.89 2.98
CA ILE A 52 -8.56 5.00 1.88
C ILE A 52 -8.28 3.53 2.21
N GLU A 53 -7.07 3.19 2.68
CA GLU A 53 -6.72 1.83 3.09
C GLU A 53 -7.66 1.31 4.17
N GLY A 54 -7.90 2.11 5.21
CA GLY A 54 -8.83 1.75 6.29
C GLY A 54 -10.25 1.52 5.78
N THR A 55 -10.76 2.39 4.91
CA THR A 55 -12.09 2.21 4.29
C THR A 55 -12.16 0.93 3.47
N ILE A 56 -11.14 0.61 2.67
CA ILE A 56 -11.10 -0.61 1.86
C ILE A 56 -11.15 -1.86 2.76
N ILE A 57 -10.37 -1.89 3.85
CA ILE A 57 -10.36 -3.02 4.78
C ILE A 57 -11.73 -3.16 5.47
N CYS A 58 -12.33 -2.06 5.93
CA CYS A 58 -13.66 -2.06 6.52
C CYS A 58 -14.71 -2.61 5.54
N LEU A 59 -14.71 -2.15 4.29
CA LEU A 59 -15.63 -2.63 3.27
C LEU A 59 -15.38 -4.11 2.93
N ALA A 60 -14.12 -4.54 2.85
CA ALA A 60 -13.77 -5.93 2.61
C ALA A 60 -14.31 -6.87 3.70
N VAL A 61 -14.21 -6.46 4.98
CA VAL A 61 -14.76 -7.23 6.10
C VAL A 61 -16.29 -7.20 6.09
N TRP A 62 -16.90 -6.04 5.84
CA TRP A 62 -18.36 -5.85 5.89
C TRP A 62 -19.08 -6.62 4.78
N TRP A 63 -18.58 -6.53 3.54
CA TRP A 63 -19.26 -7.07 2.36
C TRP A 63 -18.88 -8.51 2.05
N ALA A 64 -17.60 -8.88 2.19
CA ALA A 64 -17.09 -10.20 1.80
C ALA A 64 -16.79 -11.11 3.00
N GLY A 65 -16.99 -10.62 4.22
CA GLY A 65 -16.85 -11.37 5.47
C GLY A 65 -15.42 -11.40 6.02
N ARG A 66 -15.31 -11.90 7.26
CA ARG A 66 -14.07 -11.84 8.07
C ARG A 66 -12.88 -12.54 7.39
N PHE A 67 -13.08 -13.70 6.77
CA PHE A 67 -11.98 -14.45 6.13
C PHE A 67 -11.40 -13.71 4.92
N PHE A 68 -12.24 -13.08 4.10
CA PHE A 68 -11.78 -12.28 2.97
C PHE A 68 -11.04 -11.01 3.44
N GLY A 69 -11.55 -10.33 4.46
CA GLY A 69 -10.89 -9.16 5.04
C GLY A 69 -9.53 -9.47 5.66
N ILE A 70 -9.42 -10.57 6.42
CA ILE A 70 -8.14 -11.03 7.00
C ILE A 70 -7.16 -11.40 5.87
N ALA A 71 -7.62 -12.09 4.83
CA ALA A 71 -6.79 -12.43 3.69
C ALA A 71 -6.33 -11.19 2.91
N THR A 72 -7.18 -10.15 2.80
CA THR A 72 -6.84 -8.84 2.22
C THR A 72 -5.72 -8.17 2.99
N LEU A 73 -5.85 -8.10 4.32
CA LEU A 73 -4.79 -7.60 5.20
C LEU A 73 -3.49 -8.40 5.01
N GLY A 74 -3.58 -9.73 4.99
CA GLY A 74 -2.45 -10.61 4.73
C GLY A 74 -1.77 -10.31 3.38
N GLY A 75 -2.55 -10.13 2.31
CA GLY A 75 -2.04 -9.81 0.98
C GLY A 75 -1.33 -8.46 0.94
N MET A 76 -1.89 -7.43 1.59
CA MET A 76 -1.26 -6.11 1.70
C MET A 76 0.08 -6.18 2.46
N LEU A 77 0.12 -6.91 3.58
CA LEU A 77 1.33 -7.05 4.40
C LEU A 77 2.41 -7.86 3.69
N LEU A 78 2.04 -8.98 3.04
CA LEU A 78 2.96 -9.77 2.24
C LEU A 78 3.56 -8.96 1.09
N ALA A 79 2.72 -8.20 0.37
CA ALA A 79 3.19 -7.34 -0.70
C ALA A 79 4.15 -6.25 -0.20
N LYS A 80 3.86 -5.62 0.96
CA LYS A 80 4.79 -4.70 1.64
C LYS A 80 6.12 -5.37 1.98
N ALA A 81 6.09 -6.56 2.57
CA ALA A 81 7.30 -7.28 2.96
C ALA A 81 8.16 -7.64 1.76
N VAL A 82 7.56 -8.18 0.69
CA VAL A 82 8.26 -8.50 -0.57
C VAL A 82 8.86 -7.25 -1.19
N PHE A 83 8.12 -6.15 -1.22
CA PHE A 83 8.62 -4.86 -1.72
C PHE A 83 9.84 -4.39 -0.93
N LEU A 84 9.78 -4.41 0.41
CA LEU A 84 10.90 -4.03 1.27
C LEU A 84 12.13 -4.92 1.08
N LEU A 85 11.93 -6.24 0.98
CA LEU A 85 13.01 -7.18 0.69
C LEU A 85 13.65 -6.91 -0.67
N ARG A 86 12.85 -6.58 -1.69
CA ARG A 86 13.34 -6.23 -3.03
C ARG A 86 14.17 -4.95 -3.01
N VAL A 87 13.68 -3.90 -2.35
CA VAL A 87 14.40 -2.62 -2.21
C VAL A 87 15.70 -2.81 -1.45
N ARG A 88 15.70 -3.58 -0.36
CA ARG A 88 16.92 -3.88 0.41
C ARG A 88 17.96 -4.60 -0.44
N LYS A 89 17.55 -5.58 -1.26
CA LYS A 89 18.45 -6.31 -2.15
C LYS A 89 19.08 -5.39 -3.21
N LEU A 90 18.32 -4.44 -3.75
CA LEU A 90 18.84 -3.46 -4.72
C LEU A 90 19.83 -2.48 -4.08
N ASN A 91 19.59 -2.05 -2.84
CA ASN A 91 20.47 -1.13 -2.13
C ASN A 91 21.83 -1.77 -1.75
N ILE A 92 21.86 -3.08 -1.47
CA ILE A 92 23.10 -3.83 -1.22
C ILE A 92 23.95 -3.86 -2.51
N ASN A 93 23.33 -4.13 -3.65
CA ASN A 93 24.02 -4.26 -4.95
C ASN A 93 24.55 -2.93 -5.54
N TYR A 94 24.23 -1.78 -4.95
CA TYR A 94 24.77 -0.46 -5.36
C TYR A 94 25.99 -0.05 -4.52
N LYS A 95 26.29 -0.78 -3.45
CA LYS A 95 27.42 -0.50 -2.55
C LYS A 95 28.65 -1.39 -2.79
N ASP A 96 28.53 -2.38 -3.68
CA ASP A 96 29.61 -3.25 -4.14
C ASP A 96 30.16 -2.72 -5.48
#